data_AF-A0AAZ3QI58-F1
#
_entry.id   AF-A0AAZ3QI58-F1
#
_cell.length_a   1.000
_cell.length_b   1.000
_cell.length_c   1.000
_cell.angle_alpha   90.00
_cell.angle_beta   90.00
_cell.angle_gamma   90.00
#
_symmetry.space_group_name_H-M   'P 1'
#
loop_
_entity.id
_entity.type
_entity.pdbx_description
1 polymer ?
#
loop_
_entity_poly.entity_id
_entity_poly.type
_entity_poly.pdbx_seq_one_letter_code
_entity_poly.pdbx_strand_id
1 'polypeptide(L)'
;MLWGCFAAGGIGALHKIDGIMREEHFVDILKQHLKISVRKLKLGRKWVFQMDNDPKHTPKLMEKWLKDNKVKVLEWPSQSPDLNPIEYLWVELKKRARAKRPTNLTYLHQLCQEEWAKIHPTYCGKLVEGYPKCLTQVKQFIGNATKYELSICKLLTHLKCDERNKS
;
A
#
# COMPACT_ATOMS: atom_id res chain seq x y z
N MET A 1 8.50 10.51 0.64
CA MET A 1 8.09 9.07 0.66
C MET A 1 6.61 8.98 0.27
N LEU A 2 6.10 7.81 -0.12
CA LEU A 2 4.67 7.66 -0.45
C LEU A 2 4.05 6.54 0.38
N TRP A 3 2.83 6.75 0.88
CA TRP A 3 1.95 5.72 1.39
C TRP A 3 0.84 5.49 0.38
N GLY A 4 0.48 4.24 0.12
CA GLY A 4 -0.58 3.90 -0.81
C GLY A 4 -1.40 2.71 -0.33
N CYS A 5 -2.64 2.65 -0.79
CA CYS A 5 -3.54 1.55 -0.52
C CYS A 5 -4.33 1.15 -1.75
N PHE A 6 -4.65 -0.13 -1.89
CA PHE A 6 -5.51 -0.61 -2.97
C PHE A 6 -6.30 -1.85 -2.55
N ALA A 7 -7.28 -2.23 -3.36
CA ALA A 7 -8.02 -3.48 -3.26
C ALA A 7 -8.28 -4.05 -4.67
N ALA A 8 -8.89 -5.23 -4.77
CA ALA A 8 -9.22 -5.84 -6.06
C ALA A 8 -10.03 -4.90 -6.98
N GLY A 9 -10.92 -4.09 -6.38
CA GLY A 9 -11.75 -3.12 -7.10
C GLY A 9 -11.03 -1.86 -7.58
N GLY A 10 -9.73 -1.69 -7.29
CA GLY A 10 -8.93 -0.57 -7.77
C GLY A 10 -8.06 0.10 -6.70
N ILE A 11 -7.58 1.30 -7.05
CA ILE A 11 -6.69 2.11 -6.21
C ILE A 11 -7.45 2.93 -5.16
N GLY A 12 -6.94 2.89 -3.93
CA GLY A 12 -7.31 3.78 -2.85
C GLY A 12 -6.46 5.06 -2.86
N ALA A 13 -6.31 5.68 -1.70
CA ALA A 13 -5.51 6.88 -1.53
C ALA A 13 -4.01 6.62 -1.76
N LEU A 14 -3.34 7.63 -2.31
CA LEU A 14 -1.89 7.77 -2.36
C LEU A 14 -1.54 9.07 -1.63
N HIS A 15 -0.72 8.98 -0.58
CA HIS A 15 -0.36 10.10 0.28
C HIS A 15 1.15 10.33 0.27
N LYS A 16 1.54 11.60 0.12
CA LYS A 16 2.94 12.01 0.22
C LYS A 16 3.31 12.19 1.69
N ILE A 17 4.38 11.54 2.10
CA ILE A 17 4.97 11.70 3.43
C ILE A 17 6.19 12.61 3.32
N ASP A 18 6.14 13.68 4.10
CA ASP A 18 7.23 14.63 4.26
C ASP A 18 8.16 14.22 5.41
N GLY A 19 9.47 14.21 5.13
CA GLY A 19 10.50 13.84 6.11
C GLY A 19 10.50 12.37 6.52
N ILE A 20 10.99 12.11 7.74
CA ILE A 20 11.09 10.79 8.33
C ILE A 20 9.72 10.37 8.87
N MET A 21 9.25 9.18 8.47
CA MET A 21 8.02 8.63 9.02
C MET A 21 8.20 8.27 10.49
N ARG A 22 7.39 8.90 11.35
CA ARG A 22 7.22 8.55 12.76
C ARG A 22 5.90 7.80 12.94
N GLU A 23 5.79 7.11 14.06
CA GLU A 23 4.64 6.30 14.44
C GLU A 23 3.32 7.08 14.42
N GLU A 24 3.34 8.29 15.00
CA GLU A 24 2.19 9.20 15.06
C GLU A 24 1.70 9.61 13.67
N HIS A 25 2.64 9.92 12.75
CA HIS A 25 2.31 10.26 11.37
C HIS A 25 1.62 9.10 10.65
N PHE A 26 2.01 7.86 10.93
CA PHE A 26 1.39 6.69 10.31
C PHE A 26 -0.05 6.50 10.78
N VAL A 27 -0.33 6.71 12.07
CA VAL A 27 -1.70 6.69 12.61
C VAL A 27 -2.56 7.79 11.99
N ASP A 28 -2.01 8.99 11.80
CA ASP A 28 -2.75 10.09 11.17
C ASP A 28 -3.04 9.83 9.69
N ILE A 29 -2.11 9.21 8.96
CA ILE A 29 -2.36 8.73 7.59
C ILE A 29 -3.54 7.74 7.58
N LEU A 30 -3.59 6.78 8.50
CA LEU A 30 -4.72 5.84 8.56
C LEU A 30 -6.04 6.54 8.92
N LYS A 31 -6.04 7.47 9.88
CA LYS A 31 -7.22 8.27 10.24
C LYS A 31 -7.80 9.00 9.02
N GLN A 32 -6.93 9.62 8.24
CA GLN A 32 -7.33 10.43 7.10
C GLN A 32 -7.74 9.57 5.91
N HIS A 33 -6.98 8.51 5.60
CA HIS A 33 -7.07 7.87 4.29
C HIS A 33 -7.71 6.48 4.29
N LEU A 34 -7.68 5.74 5.39
CA LEU A 34 -8.14 4.34 5.40
C LEU A 34 -9.65 4.25 5.13
N LYS A 35 -10.47 4.88 5.98
CA LYS A 35 -11.95 4.82 5.87
C LYS A 35 -12.45 5.47 4.58
N ILE A 36 -11.78 6.53 4.09
CA ILE A 36 -12.11 7.15 2.81
C ILE A 36 -11.87 6.17 1.66
N SER A 37 -10.74 5.47 1.68
CA SER A 37 -10.40 4.49 0.65
C SER A 37 -11.35 3.29 0.66
N VAL A 38 -11.72 2.78 1.83
CA VAL A 38 -12.72 1.71 1.99
C VAL A 38 -14.07 2.10 1.33
N ARG A 39 -14.54 3.33 1.59
CA ARG A 39 -15.79 3.84 0.98
C ARG A 39 -15.66 4.03 -0.52
N LYS A 40 -14.56 4.65 -0.98
CA LYS A 40 -14.27 4.87 -2.41
C LYS A 40 -14.26 3.55 -3.20
N LEU A 41 -13.63 2.52 -2.62
CA LEU A 41 -13.49 1.19 -3.20
C LEU A 41 -14.75 0.32 -3.02
N LYS A 42 -15.79 0.83 -2.35
CA LYS A 42 -17.05 0.14 -2.08
C LYS A 42 -16.85 -1.25 -1.45
N LEU A 43 -15.87 -1.37 -0.54
CA LEU A 43 -15.58 -2.66 0.09
C LEU A 43 -16.73 -3.09 0.99
N GLY A 44 -17.00 -4.39 1.04
CA GLY A 44 -18.06 -4.95 1.87
C GLY A 44 -17.78 -4.77 3.36
N ARG A 45 -18.78 -5.06 4.20
CA ARG A 45 -18.65 -4.96 5.68
C ARG A 45 -17.58 -5.90 6.29
N LYS A 46 -17.06 -6.84 5.51
CA LYS A 46 -16.07 -7.85 5.94
C LYS A 46 -14.67 -7.59 5.37
N TRP A 47 -14.36 -6.36 4.96
CA TRP A 47 -13.02 -5.98 4.51
C TRP A 47 -11.98 -6.23 5.61
N VAL A 48 -10.77 -6.59 5.17
CA VAL A 48 -9.62 -6.83 6.05
C VAL A 48 -8.47 -5.92 5.61
N PHE A 49 -7.78 -5.35 6.59
CA PHE A 49 -6.63 -4.49 6.39
C PHE A 49 -5.33 -5.29 6.43
N GLN A 50 -4.51 -5.22 5.39
CA GLN A 50 -3.17 -5.79 5.37
C GLN A 50 -2.14 -4.65 5.47
N MET A 51 -1.20 -4.80 6.40
CA MET A 51 0.02 -3.99 6.50
C MET A 51 1.22 -4.91 6.70
N ASP A 52 2.43 -4.43 6.39
CA ASP A 52 3.64 -5.20 6.64
C ASP A 52 3.99 -5.24 8.13
N ASN A 53 4.41 -6.41 8.62
CA ASN A 53 4.91 -6.60 9.98
C ASN A 53 6.38 -6.13 10.10
N ASP A 54 6.67 -4.90 9.68
CA ASP A 54 7.95 -4.28 10.02
C ASP A 54 7.90 -3.91 11.52
N PRO A 55 8.84 -4.40 12.36
CA PRO A 55 8.87 -4.09 13.78
C PRO A 55 8.87 -2.58 14.10
N LYS A 56 9.27 -1.73 13.15
CA LYS A 56 9.23 -0.26 13.24
C LYS A 56 7.84 0.33 13.01
N HIS A 57 6.87 -0.48 12.57
CA HIS A 57 5.53 -0.06 12.15
C HIS A 57 4.41 -0.55 13.09
N THR A 58 4.71 -1.35 14.12
CA THR A 58 3.70 -1.82 15.09
C THR A 58 3.93 -1.31 16.52
N PRO A 59 3.84 0.02 16.74
CA PRO A 59 3.83 0.58 18.07
C PRO A 59 2.46 0.46 18.73
N LYS A 60 2.43 0.46 20.07
CA LYS A 60 1.20 0.37 20.89
C LYS A 60 0.10 1.35 20.47
N LEU A 61 0.49 2.53 19.96
CA LEU A 61 -0.45 3.54 19.47
C LEU A 61 -1.25 3.06 18.26
N MET A 62 -0.60 2.36 17.33
CA MET A 62 -1.24 1.82 16.13
C MET A 62 -2.23 0.71 16.49
N GLU A 63 -1.80 -0.24 17.32
CA GLU A 63 -2.66 -1.32 17.80
C GLU A 63 -3.92 -0.80 18.49
N LYS A 64 -3.76 0.20 19.37
CA LYS A 64 -4.87 0.87 20.04
C LYS A 64 -5.83 1.50 19.03
N TRP A 65 -5.31 2.26 18.06
CA TRP A 65 -6.14 2.92 17.07
C TRP A 65 -6.93 1.92 16.21
N LEU A 66 -6.30 0.83 15.77
CA LEU A 66 -6.94 -0.22 14.98
C LEU A 66 -8.06 -0.89 15.77
N LYS A 67 -7.82 -1.19 17.05
CA LYS A 67 -8.82 -1.74 17.98
C LYS A 67 -10.00 -0.79 18.18
N ASP A 68 -9.72 0.47 18.52
CA ASP A 68 -10.75 1.50 18.77
C ASP A 68 -11.62 1.75 17.52
N ASN A 69 -11.04 1.61 16.32
CA ASN A 69 -11.74 1.79 15.05
C ASN A 69 -12.34 0.51 14.47
N LYS A 70 -12.27 -0.62 15.18
CA LYS A 70 -12.79 -1.93 14.76
C LYS A 70 -12.25 -2.38 13.39
N VAL A 71 -10.97 -2.08 13.13
CA VAL A 71 -10.28 -2.48 11.90
C VAL A 71 -9.77 -3.91 12.07
N LYS A 72 -10.22 -4.82 11.21
CA LYS A 72 -9.67 -6.18 11.15
C LYS A 72 -8.37 -6.16 10.40
N VAL A 73 -7.31 -6.72 10.99
CA VAL A 73 -5.98 -6.80 10.37
C VAL A 73 -5.70 -8.22 9.91
N LEU A 74 -5.15 -8.38 8.71
CA LEU A 74 -4.67 -9.66 8.20
C LEU A 74 -3.36 -10.01 8.92
N GLU A 75 -3.30 -11.20 9.49
CA GLU A 75 -2.05 -11.75 10.01
C GLU A 75 -1.08 -11.99 8.84
N TRP A 76 0.12 -11.39 8.94
CA TRP A 76 1.11 -11.41 7.87
C TRP A 76 2.49 -11.77 8.42
N PRO A 77 3.26 -12.67 7.78
CA PRO A 77 4.62 -12.93 8.22
C PRO A 77 5.49 -11.67 8.20
N SER A 78 6.33 -11.54 9.23
CA SER A 78 7.44 -10.60 9.21
C SER A 78 8.34 -10.86 8.01
N GLN A 79 8.96 -9.81 7.48
CA GLN A 79 9.96 -9.90 6.40
C GLN A 79 9.49 -10.60 5.11
N SER A 80 8.20 -10.55 4.80
CA SER A 80 7.66 -11.10 3.54
C SER A 80 7.11 -10.01 2.61
N PRO A 81 7.95 -9.06 2.14
CA PRO A 81 7.52 -8.00 1.23
C PRO A 81 7.12 -8.57 -0.14
N ASP A 82 7.80 -9.62 -0.61
CA ASP A 82 7.61 -10.22 -1.93
C ASP A 82 6.22 -10.85 -2.11
N LEU A 83 5.58 -11.16 -0.99
CA LEU A 83 4.25 -11.75 -0.96
C LEU A 83 3.16 -10.67 -0.97
N ASN A 84 3.51 -9.38 -0.88
CA ASN A 84 2.55 -8.29 -0.84
C ASN A 84 2.22 -7.77 -2.26
N PRO A 85 0.97 -7.90 -2.74
CA PRO A 85 0.53 -7.47 -4.07
C PRO A 85 0.78 -5.99 -4.38
N ILE A 86 0.85 -5.13 -3.37
CA ILE A 86 1.09 -3.70 -3.60
C ILE A 86 2.50 -3.44 -4.12
N GLU A 87 3.45 -4.36 -3.94
CA GLU A 87 4.79 -4.24 -4.54
C GLU A 87 4.72 -4.18 -6.07
N TYR A 88 3.82 -4.95 -6.68
CA TYR A 88 3.60 -4.91 -8.12
C TYR A 88 3.03 -3.54 -8.55
N LEU A 89 2.12 -2.95 -7.77
CA LEU A 89 1.65 -1.59 -8.02
C LEU A 89 2.79 -0.57 -7.93
N TRP A 90 3.69 -0.71 -6.95
CA TRP A 90 4.83 0.18 -6.82
C TRP A 90 5.81 0.05 -7.98
N VAL A 91 6.06 -1.17 -8.46
CA VAL A 91 6.88 -1.40 -9.67
C VAL A 91 6.24 -0.72 -10.89
N GLU A 92 4.95 -0.89 -11.09
CA GLU A 92 4.23 -0.28 -12.21
C GLU A 92 4.22 1.26 -12.10
N LEU A 93 3.98 1.82 -10.91
CA LEU A 93 4.04 3.27 -10.68
C LEU A 93 5.44 3.83 -10.96
N LYS A 94 6.49 3.15 -10.46
CA LYS A 94 7.89 3.51 -10.73
C LYS A 94 8.19 3.53 -12.23
N LYS A 95 7.73 2.51 -12.96
CA LYS A 95 7.90 2.39 -14.41
C LYS A 95 7.25 3.56 -15.14
N ARG A 96 5.98 3.87 -14.83
CA ARG A 96 5.24 4.99 -15.42
C ARG A 96 5.88 6.34 -15.11
N ALA A 97 6.28 6.55 -13.85
CA ALA A 97 6.94 7.78 -13.44
C ALA A 97 8.28 7.99 -14.17
N ARG A 98 9.12 6.95 -14.25
CA ARG A 98 10.41 7.00 -14.94
C ARG A 98 10.28 7.30 -16.44
N ALA A 99 9.26 6.78 -17.09
CA ALA A 99 9.02 7.02 -18.52
C ALA A 99 8.83 8.51 -18.86
N LYS A 100 8.40 9.32 -17.89
CA LYS A 100 8.17 10.76 -18.07
C LYS A 100 9.36 11.63 -17.66
N ARG A 101 10.45 11.02 -17.19
CA ARG A 101 11.72 11.68 -16.83
C ARG A 101 11.53 12.95 -15.99
N PRO A 102 10.94 12.85 -14.78
CA PRO A 102 10.75 14.00 -13.93
C PRO A 102 12.10 14.64 -13.57
N THR A 103 12.14 15.97 -13.51
CA THR A 103 13.36 16.77 -13.30
C THR A 103 13.49 17.35 -11.89
N ASN A 104 12.43 17.24 -11.08
CA ASN A 104 12.40 17.70 -9.70
C ASN A 104 11.38 16.91 -8.88
N LEU A 105 11.50 17.00 -7.54
CA LEU A 105 10.67 16.24 -6.61
C LEU A 105 9.19 16.65 -6.64
N THR A 106 8.88 17.93 -6.83
CA THR A 106 7.50 18.41 -6.91
C THR A 106 6.79 17.79 -8.11
N TYR A 107 7.44 17.86 -9.29
CA TYR A 107 6.92 17.26 -10.51
C TYR A 107 6.83 15.73 -10.41
N LEU A 108 7.83 15.07 -9.81
CA LEU A 108 7.77 13.63 -9.53
C LEU A 108 6.55 13.26 -8.67
N HIS A 109 6.27 14.02 -7.61
CA HIS A 109 5.12 13.75 -6.75
C HIS A 109 3.78 13.94 -7.46
N GLN A 110 3.63 15.03 -8.21
CA GLN A 110 2.44 15.26 -9.03
C GLN A 110 2.24 14.12 -10.03
N LEU A 111 3.31 13.75 -10.72
CA LEU A 111 3.28 12.66 -11.69
C LEU A 111 2.90 11.32 -11.05
N CYS A 112 3.40 11.02 -9.85
CA CYS A 112 2.98 9.83 -9.13
C CYS A 112 1.48 9.82 -8.83
N GLN A 113 0.88 10.96 -8.46
CA GLN A 113 -0.57 11.07 -8.25
C GLN A 113 -1.36 10.82 -9.54
N GLU A 114 -0.93 11.45 -10.64
CA GLU A 114 -1.57 11.29 -11.94
C GLU A 114 -1.48 9.86 -12.47
N GLU A 115 -0.29 9.24 -12.39
CA GLU A 115 -0.08 7.87 -12.88
C GLU A 115 -0.74 6.83 -11.99
N TRP A 116 -0.83 7.07 -10.67
CA TRP A 116 -1.59 6.23 -9.74
C TRP A 116 -3.08 6.24 -10.06
N ALA A 117 -3.65 7.41 -10.37
CA ALA A 117 -5.05 7.53 -10.77
C ALA A 117 -5.37 6.81 -12.10
N LYS A 118 -4.35 6.59 -12.95
CA LYS A 118 -4.46 5.86 -14.22
C LYS A 118 -4.29 4.34 -14.06
N ILE A 119 -4.04 3.81 -12.86
CA ILE A 119 -3.97 2.36 -12.65
C ILE A 119 -5.39 1.79 -12.73
N HIS A 120 -5.62 0.95 -13.73
CA HIS A 120 -6.95 0.44 -14.02
C HIS A 120 -7.40 -0.60 -12.97
N PRO A 121 -8.68 -0.58 -12.54
CA PRO A 121 -9.22 -1.57 -11.60
C PRO A 121 -8.97 -3.03 -11.99
N THR A 122 -9.02 -3.37 -13.29
CA THR A 122 -8.75 -4.74 -13.76
C THR A 122 -7.30 -5.19 -13.49
N TYR A 123 -6.34 -4.27 -13.47
CA TYR A 123 -4.97 -4.59 -13.08
C TYR A 123 -4.90 -4.94 -11.58
N CYS A 124 -5.56 -4.15 -10.74
CA CYS A 124 -5.69 -4.41 -9.31
C CYS A 124 -6.38 -5.76 -9.04
N GLY A 125 -7.47 -6.05 -9.76
CA GLY A 125 -8.20 -7.32 -9.66
C GLY A 125 -7.29 -8.52 -9.95
N LYS A 126 -6.54 -8.50 -11.06
CA LYS A 126 -5.61 -9.57 -11.43
C LYS A 126 -4.54 -9.83 -10.38
N LEU A 127 -4.02 -8.77 -9.74
CA LEU A 127 -3.02 -8.91 -8.67
C LEU A 127 -3.61 -9.59 -7.43
N VAL A 128 -4.86 -9.29 -7.09
CA VAL A 128 -5.55 -9.95 -5.97
C VAL A 128 -6.03 -11.36 -6.32
N GLU A 129 -6.41 -11.63 -7.57
CA GLU A 129 -6.73 -12.98 -8.05
C GLU A 129 -5.51 -13.92 -8.04
N GLY A 130 -4.31 -13.40 -8.26
CA GLY A 130 -3.06 -14.15 -8.11
C GLY A 130 -2.69 -14.40 -6.64
N TYR A 131 -3.28 -13.65 -5.71
CA TYR A 131 -2.91 -13.66 -4.30
C TYR A 131 -3.15 -14.97 -3.56
N PRO A 132 -4.20 -15.77 -3.82
CA PRO A 132 -4.32 -17.12 -3.25
C PRO A 132 -3.13 -18.03 -3.54
N LYS A 133 -2.41 -17.84 -4.66
CA LYS A 133 -1.16 -18.58 -4.94
C LYS A 133 -0.03 -18.11 -4.02
N CYS A 134 0.09 -16.80 -3.78
CA CYS A 134 1.00 -16.22 -2.79
C CYS A 134 0.64 -16.68 -1.37
N LEU A 135 -0.63 -16.69 -0.99
CA LEU A 135 -1.10 -17.21 0.30
C LEU A 135 -0.88 -18.71 0.44
N THR A 136 -0.89 -19.48 -0.65
CA THR A 136 -0.55 -20.92 -0.60
C THR A 136 0.95 -21.13 -0.37
N GLN A 137 1.80 -20.24 -0.91
CA GLN A 137 3.22 -20.19 -0.55
C GLN A 137 3.40 -19.74 0.92
N VAL A 138 2.63 -18.77 1.42
CA VAL A 138 2.63 -18.38 2.85
C VAL A 138 2.13 -19.52 3.75
N LYS A 139 1.11 -20.29 3.33
CA LYS A 139 0.58 -21.44 4.08
C LYS A 139 1.62 -22.53 4.30
N GLN A 140 2.53 -22.75 3.35
CA GLN A 140 3.65 -23.69 3.55
C GLN A 140 4.57 -23.23 4.68
N PHE A 141 4.52 -21.95 5.06
CA PHE A 141 5.25 -21.39 6.19
C PHE A 141 4.42 -21.21 7.49
N ILE A 142 3.09 -21.00 7.43
CA ILE A 142 2.31 -20.51 8.60
C ILE A 142 0.96 -21.22 8.83
N GLY A 143 0.54 -22.15 7.95
CA GLY A 143 -0.57 -23.06 8.27
C GLY A 143 -1.93 -22.41 8.58
N ASN A 144 -2.63 -21.90 7.56
CA ASN A 144 -4.11 -21.87 7.36
C ASN A 144 -4.51 -20.72 6.42
N ALA A 145 -5.65 -20.82 5.71
CA ALA A 145 -6.22 -19.63 5.05
C ALA A 145 -7.73 -19.62 4.95
N THR A 146 -8.22 -18.43 4.70
CA THR A 146 -9.61 -18.08 4.55
C THR A 146 -9.74 -16.93 3.54
N LYS A 147 -10.83 -16.92 2.77
CA LYS A 147 -11.11 -15.94 1.70
C LYS A 147 -11.42 -14.57 2.31
N TYR A 148 -10.60 -13.55 2.02
CA TYR A 148 -10.84 -12.17 2.46
C TYR A 148 -10.86 -11.20 1.28
N GLU A 149 -11.73 -10.19 1.37
CA GLU A 149 -11.60 -8.96 0.57
C GLU A 149 -10.54 -8.09 1.24
N LEU A 150 -9.39 -7.94 0.60
CA LEU A 150 -8.21 -7.33 1.19
C LEU A 150 -8.04 -5.89 0.74
N SER A 151 -7.86 -5.00 1.71
CA SER A 151 -7.29 -3.68 1.54
C SER A 151 -5.82 -3.76 1.94
N ILE A 152 -4.95 -3.59 0.96
CA ILE A 152 -3.50 -3.86 1.08
C ILE A 152 -2.78 -2.52 1.09
N CYS A 153 -1.95 -2.30 2.11
CA CYS A 153 -1.18 -1.09 2.31
C CYS A 153 0.30 -1.38 2.52
N LYS A 154 1.14 -0.54 1.94
CA LYS A 154 2.57 -0.48 2.28
C LYS A 154 3.13 0.92 2.08
N LEU A 155 4.15 1.22 2.85
CA LEU A 155 5.01 2.38 2.71
C LEU A 155 6.06 2.20 1.60
N LEU A 156 6.14 3.12 0.65
CA LEU A 156 7.25 3.19 -0.32
C LEU A 156 8.29 4.22 0.14
N THR A 157 9.48 3.74 0.50
CA THR A 157 10.57 4.57 1.04
C THR A 157 11.51 5.15 -0.03
N HIS A 158 11.54 4.61 -1.26
CA HIS A 158 12.55 4.98 -2.25
C HIS A 158 11.97 5.27 -3.65
N LEU A 159 11.54 6.52 -3.86
CA LEU A 159 11.49 7.18 -5.17
C LEU A 159 12.52 8.31 -5.15
N LYS A 160 13.58 8.18 -5.95
CA LYS A 160 14.58 9.23 -6.17
C LYS A 160 14.44 9.74 -7.60
N CYS A 161 14.55 11.05 -7.78
CA CYS A 161 14.72 11.67 -9.09
C CYS A 161 16.12 11.30 -9.61
N ASP A 162 16.27 10.92 -10.88
CA ASP A 162 17.61 10.70 -11.45
C ASP A 162 18.20 12.09 -11.72
N GLU A 163 19.15 12.53 -10.87
CA GLU A 163 19.82 13.84 -11.01
C GLU A 163 20.95 13.83 -12.05
N ARG A 164 21.12 12.73 -12.79
CA ARG A 164 22.06 12.62 -13.90
C ARG A 164 21.53 13.35 -15.14
N ASN A 165 21.54 14.68 -15.08
CA ASN A 165 21.66 15.64 -16.19
C ASN A 165 21.46 17.07 -15.66
N LYS A 166 22.20 17.45 -14.61
CA LYS A 166 22.49 18.85 -14.34
C LYS A 166 23.99 19.05 -14.54
N SER A 167 24.30 19.92 -15.52
CA SER A 167 25.61 20.35 -16.06
C SER A 167 26.47 19.27 -16.69
#